data_AF-A0A3D5GKV8-F1
#
_entry.id   AF-A0A3D5GKV8-F1
#
_cell.length_a   1.000
_cell.length_b   1.000
_cell.length_c   1.000
_cell.angle_alpha   90.00
_cell.angle_beta   90.00
_cell.angle_gamma   90.00
#
_symmetry.space_group_name_H-M   'P 1'
#
loop_
_entity.id
_entity.type
_entity.pdbx_description
1 polymer ?
#
loop_
_entity_poly.entity_id
_entity_poly.type
_entity_poly.pdbx_seq_one_letter_code
_entity_poly.pdbx_strand_id
1 'polypeptide(L)'
;MAGLLDRRSGRTVEELEAVAGRMADRLVHRGPDDRGTWCEPASGVAFGHRRLSIVDLSAAGHQPMASADGRWVIAYNGELYNADELRATLGERRRSALRGHSDTEVLLEAVAERGVEWALARAVGMFAFALWDRRNRELWLARDRFGEKPLYYGWSSEGLLFGSELKALHAVDGFAPDVDADSVVDLLRWSCVPAPWTIYEGVRKVRPGHVLRFDASARLVDEVAYWSPAEVAAATSVQPARGEEAVDELEELLGRVVASRMVADVPLGAFLSGGIDSSTVVALMSAVSGDPVKTFTIGFPDPAFDESAHAAAVAGHLGSDHHSMEVSPTEAREVIPLLPAMYDEPFADSSQIPTHLVSRLARRHVTVSLSGDGGDELFGGYDRYRHLARLSKLHGAVPAPIRRIAARSLACVTQGTWDRIGTSALMLPAPPVVRHRLGHRVHKVARVLAA
;
A
#
# COMPACT_ATOMS: atom_id res chain seq x y z
N MET A 1 1.02 0.92 14.24
CA MET A 1 0.74 0.02 15.38
C MET A 1 1.82 -1.06 15.50
N ALA A 2 1.97 -1.66 16.68
CA ALA A 2 2.85 -2.79 16.93
C ALA A 2 2.36 -3.59 18.15
N GLY A 3 2.89 -4.79 18.37
CA GLY A 3 2.58 -5.55 19.57
C GLY A 3 3.17 -6.95 19.57
N LEU A 4 2.88 -7.68 20.64
CA LEU A 4 3.33 -9.04 20.83
C LEU A 4 2.25 -9.94 21.44
N LEU A 5 2.42 -11.24 21.21
CA LEU A 5 1.74 -12.32 21.92
C LEU A 5 2.81 -13.27 22.47
N ASP A 6 3.08 -13.12 23.76
CA ASP A 6 4.10 -13.86 24.50
C ASP A 6 3.64 -15.30 24.77
N ARG A 7 4.54 -16.27 24.54
CA ARG A 7 4.30 -17.69 24.84
C ARG A 7 4.55 -18.01 26.31
N ARG A 8 5.33 -17.17 27.00
CA ARG A 8 5.64 -17.30 28.42
C ARG A 8 4.59 -16.53 29.20
N SER A 9 3.69 -17.25 29.86
CA SER A 9 2.85 -16.64 30.90
C SER A 9 3.75 -16.15 32.05
N GLY A 10 3.67 -14.89 32.44
CA GLY A 10 4.34 -14.41 33.66
C GLY A 10 4.92 -12.99 33.63
N ARG A 11 4.90 -12.30 32.48
CA ARG A 11 5.27 -10.88 32.46
C ARG A 11 4.26 -10.03 33.23
N THR A 12 4.74 -9.02 33.94
CA THR A 12 3.87 -8.04 34.60
C THR A 12 3.23 -7.10 33.57
N VAL A 13 2.24 -6.32 34.01
CA VAL A 13 1.64 -5.24 33.20
C VAL A 13 2.74 -4.29 32.72
N GLU A 14 3.60 -3.86 33.64
CA GLU A 14 4.66 -2.88 33.39
C GLU A 14 5.67 -3.39 32.35
N GLU A 15 6.02 -4.68 32.41
CA GLU A 15 6.94 -5.29 31.44
C GLU A 15 6.33 -5.35 30.04
N LEU A 16 5.07 -5.79 29.93
CA LEU A 16 4.37 -5.87 28.65
C LEU A 16 4.14 -4.50 28.01
N GLU A 17 3.70 -3.53 28.80
CA GLU A 17 3.51 -2.15 28.34
C GLU A 17 4.84 -1.51 27.95
N ALA A 18 5.94 -1.80 28.69
CA ALA A 18 7.26 -1.30 28.33
C ALA A 18 7.74 -1.86 26.98
N VAL A 19 7.52 -3.15 26.70
CA VAL A 19 7.90 -3.74 25.39
C VAL A 19 7.03 -3.16 24.28
N ALA A 20 5.70 -3.20 24.41
CA ALA A 20 4.79 -2.67 23.40
C ALA A 20 5.01 -1.16 23.16
N GLY A 21 5.31 -0.42 24.22
CA GLY A 21 5.71 0.98 24.17
C GLY A 21 6.97 1.21 23.34
N ARG A 22 8.04 0.45 23.59
CA ARG A 22 9.28 0.53 22.79
C ARG A 22 9.04 0.23 21.31
N MET A 23 8.22 -0.79 21.01
CA MET A 23 7.85 -1.12 19.63
C MET A 23 7.07 0.03 18.97
N ALA A 24 6.10 0.63 19.67
CA ALA A 24 5.34 1.76 19.19
C ALA A 24 6.20 3.02 19.02
N ASP A 25 7.19 3.25 19.88
CA ASP A 25 8.08 4.42 19.81
C ASP A 25 8.98 4.41 18.56
N ARG A 26 9.20 3.25 17.94
CA ARG A 26 9.84 3.16 16.61
C ARG A 26 8.96 3.65 15.46
N LEU A 27 7.68 3.93 15.72
CA LEU A 27 6.68 4.33 14.73
C LEU A 27 6.21 5.79 14.89
N VAL A 28 6.91 6.61 15.69
CA VAL A 28 6.55 8.02 15.94
C VAL A 28 6.34 8.81 14.65
N HIS A 29 7.18 8.60 13.64
CA HIS A 29 7.09 9.29 12.35
C HIS A 29 5.79 9.00 11.60
N ARG A 30 5.11 7.88 11.89
CA ARG A 30 3.81 7.55 11.32
C ARG A 30 2.63 8.10 12.11
N GLY A 31 2.83 8.43 13.38
CA GLY A 31 1.77 8.79 14.30
C GLY A 31 2.28 9.66 15.45
N PRO A 32 2.55 10.94 15.19
CA PRO A 32 3.17 11.84 16.15
C PRO A 32 2.19 12.43 17.17
N ASP A 33 0.87 12.36 16.95
CA ASP A 33 -0.12 13.15 17.70
C ASP A 33 -0.52 12.50 19.02
N ASP A 34 -0.55 11.16 19.07
CA ASP A 34 -0.97 10.41 20.26
C ASP A 34 -0.25 9.06 20.37
N ARG A 35 -0.22 8.50 21.58
CA ARG A 35 0.47 7.25 21.95
C ARG A 35 -0.38 6.48 22.95
N GLY A 36 -0.61 5.20 22.67
CA GLY A 36 -1.33 4.31 23.58
C GLY A 36 -0.68 2.94 23.70
N THR A 37 -0.89 2.32 24.86
CA THR A 37 -0.54 0.92 25.13
C THR A 37 -1.71 0.23 25.80
N TRP A 38 -1.86 -1.06 25.52
CA TRP A 38 -2.83 -1.93 26.20
C TRP A 38 -2.21 -3.31 26.36
N CYS A 39 -2.45 -4.00 27.47
CA CYS A 39 -2.02 -5.38 27.64
C CYS A 39 -3.00 -6.22 28.45
N GLU A 40 -2.88 -7.54 28.30
CA GLU A 40 -3.58 -8.53 29.14
C GLU A 40 -2.57 -9.60 29.58
N PRO A 41 -1.94 -9.43 30.77
CA PRO A 41 -0.86 -10.31 31.25
C PRO A 41 -1.21 -11.79 31.33
N ALA A 42 -2.45 -12.11 31.73
CA ALA A 42 -2.95 -13.49 31.78
C ALA A 42 -2.92 -14.19 30.41
N SER A 43 -2.94 -13.41 29.33
CA SER A 43 -2.85 -13.87 27.95
C SER A 43 -1.51 -13.57 27.28
N GLY A 44 -0.59 -12.86 27.95
CA GLY A 44 0.72 -12.49 27.37
C GLY A 44 0.64 -11.52 26.18
N VAL A 45 -0.50 -10.86 25.96
CA VAL A 45 -0.71 -9.98 24.81
C VAL A 45 -0.49 -8.52 25.18
N ALA A 46 0.17 -7.77 24.29
CA ALA A 46 0.35 -6.33 24.45
C ALA A 46 0.34 -5.61 23.11
N PHE A 47 -0.41 -4.52 23.02
CA PHE A 47 -0.55 -3.66 21.85
C PHE A 47 0.05 -2.29 22.15
N GLY A 48 0.74 -1.74 21.17
CA GLY A 48 1.26 -0.37 21.18
C GLY A 48 0.81 0.38 19.92
N HIS A 49 0.41 1.63 20.09
CA HIS A 49 -0.10 2.46 19.00
C HIS A 49 0.52 3.85 19.00
N ARG A 50 0.75 4.35 17.78
CA ARG A 50 1.14 5.71 17.47
C ARG A 50 0.14 6.23 16.47
N ARG A 51 -0.51 7.35 16.80
CA ARG A 51 -1.64 7.87 16.04
C ARG A 51 -1.28 9.15 15.34
N LEU A 52 -1.59 9.21 14.04
CA LEU A 52 -1.81 10.44 13.31
C LEU A 52 -3.32 10.66 13.34
N SER A 53 -3.79 11.71 13.98
CA SER A 53 -5.23 11.92 14.21
C SER A 53 -5.82 12.58 12.96
N ILE A 54 -6.58 11.81 12.18
CA ILE A 54 -7.20 12.27 10.92
C ILE A 54 -8.71 12.39 11.07
N VAL A 55 -9.38 11.31 11.50
CA VAL A 55 -10.82 11.27 11.81
C VAL A 55 -11.00 11.08 13.32
N ASP A 56 -11.83 11.93 13.92
CA ASP A 56 -12.12 12.02 15.36
C ASP A 56 -10.88 12.39 16.18
N LEU A 57 -10.58 13.68 16.24
CA LEU A 57 -9.42 14.22 16.96
C LEU A 57 -9.56 14.15 18.49
N SER A 58 -10.71 13.69 18.99
CA SER A 58 -10.98 13.60 20.42
C SER A 58 -10.36 12.33 21.04
N ALA A 59 -10.53 12.20 22.36
CA ALA A 59 -10.15 10.97 23.07
C ALA A 59 -10.94 9.73 22.62
N ALA A 60 -12.08 9.89 21.95
CA ALA A 60 -12.86 8.77 21.41
C ALA A 60 -12.13 8.04 20.28
N GLY A 61 -11.21 8.72 19.56
CA GLY A 61 -10.34 8.12 18.55
C GLY A 61 -9.06 7.47 19.10
N HIS A 62 -8.83 7.47 20.42
CA HIS A 62 -7.63 6.90 21.04
C HIS A 62 -7.52 5.39 20.79
N GLN A 63 -6.29 4.90 20.64
CA GLN A 63 -5.99 3.49 20.40
C GLN A 63 -4.78 3.02 21.23
N PRO A 64 -4.72 1.74 21.67
CA PRO A 64 -5.64 0.64 21.35
C PRO A 64 -7.07 0.83 21.91
N MET A 65 -8.07 0.41 21.14
CA MET A 65 -9.48 0.68 21.41
C MET A 65 -10.23 -0.60 21.77
N ALA A 66 -11.07 -0.56 22.80
CA ALA A 66 -11.95 -1.67 23.17
C ALA A 66 -13.36 -1.52 22.61
N SER A 67 -13.99 -2.65 22.24
CA SER A 67 -15.40 -2.66 21.86
C SER A 67 -16.29 -2.30 23.05
N ALA A 68 -17.51 -1.86 22.80
CA ALA A 68 -18.47 -1.43 23.83
C ALA A 68 -18.82 -2.55 24.84
N ASP A 69 -18.73 -3.82 24.43
CA ASP A 69 -18.89 -4.98 25.31
C ASP A 69 -17.58 -5.47 25.94
N GLY A 70 -16.47 -4.80 25.65
CA GLY A 70 -15.14 -5.09 26.17
C GLY A 70 -14.54 -6.42 25.70
N ARG A 71 -15.14 -7.13 24.75
CA ARG A 71 -14.64 -8.41 24.24
C ARG A 71 -13.43 -8.22 23.31
N TRP A 72 -13.50 -7.22 22.44
CA TRP A 72 -12.53 -7.02 21.38
C TRP A 72 -11.65 -5.83 21.68
N VAL A 73 -10.36 -5.94 21.37
CA VAL A 73 -9.41 -4.82 21.46
C VAL A 73 -8.66 -4.68 20.15
N ILE A 74 -8.65 -3.49 19.55
CA ILE A 74 -8.05 -3.22 18.25
C ILE A 74 -6.91 -2.21 18.35
N ALA A 75 -5.85 -2.44 17.57
CA ALA A 75 -4.94 -1.41 17.11
C ALA A 75 -5.04 -1.37 15.58
N TYR A 76 -5.23 -0.19 15.00
CA TYR A 76 -5.61 0.00 13.60
C TYR A 76 -4.80 1.15 12.98
N ASN A 77 -4.23 0.90 11.81
CA ASN A 77 -3.57 1.92 10.98
C ASN A 77 -4.26 1.91 9.61
N GLY A 78 -5.11 2.89 9.35
CA GLY A 78 -5.94 2.89 8.17
C GLY A 78 -6.99 3.99 8.14
N GLU A 79 -7.86 3.92 7.14
CA GLU A 79 -9.07 4.69 6.95
C GLU A 79 -10.14 3.76 6.36
N LEU A 80 -11.32 3.70 6.99
CA LEU A 80 -12.50 3.01 6.49
C LEU A 80 -13.41 4.00 5.75
N TYR A 81 -13.21 4.13 4.44
CA TYR A 81 -13.91 5.11 3.60
C TYR A 81 -15.42 4.93 3.52
N ASN A 82 -15.93 3.73 3.80
CA ASN A 82 -17.36 3.46 3.90
C ASN A 82 -17.86 3.32 5.35
N ALA A 83 -17.24 4.02 6.31
CA ALA A 83 -17.62 3.98 7.72
C ALA A 83 -19.10 4.33 7.94
N ASP A 84 -19.64 5.36 7.28
CA ASP A 84 -21.05 5.73 7.46
C ASP A 84 -22.02 4.64 6.96
N GLU A 85 -21.71 4.01 5.83
CA GLU A 85 -22.48 2.88 5.31
C GLU A 85 -22.42 1.70 6.28
N LEU A 86 -21.23 1.36 6.78
CA LEU A 86 -21.06 0.25 7.72
C LEU A 86 -21.76 0.56 9.06
N ARG A 87 -21.69 1.79 9.55
CA ARG A 87 -22.40 2.27 10.74
C ARG A 87 -23.92 2.14 10.60
N ALA A 88 -24.46 2.40 9.40
CA ALA A 88 -25.88 2.23 9.12
C ALA A 88 -26.34 0.76 9.21
N THR A 89 -25.44 -0.21 9.02
CA THR A 89 -25.77 -1.65 9.15
C THR A 89 -25.77 -2.17 10.59
N LEU A 90 -25.19 -1.42 11.54
CA LEU A 90 -25.14 -1.79 12.95
C LEU A 90 -26.53 -1.77 13.58
N GLY A 91 -26.79 -2.71 14.47
CA GLY A 91 -27.99 -2.71 15.31
C GLY A 91 -28.02 -1.51 16.25
N GLU A 92 -29.22 -1.06 16.63
CA GLU A 92 -29.44 0.16 17.40
C GLU A 92 -28.55 0.23 18.67
N ARG A 93 -28.49 -0.85 19.44
CA ARG A 93 -27.67 -0.93 20.67
C ARG A 93 -26.18 -0.68 20.42
N ARG A 94 -25.63 -1.16 19.30
CA ARG A 94 -24.22 -1.00 18.94
C ARG A 94 -23.97 0.41 18.40
N ARG A 95 -24.87 0.89 17.53
CA ARG A 95 -24.82 2.25 17.00
C ARG A 95 -24.89 3.31 18.11
N SER A 96 -25.74 3.11 19.12
CA SER A 96 -25.88 4.00 20.27
C SER A 96 -24.70 3.93 21.24
N ALA A 97 -23.86 2.90 21.15
CA ALA A 97 -22.71 2.69 22.02
C ALA A 97 -21.41 3.27 21.44
N LEU A 98 -21.43 3.77 20.20
CA LEU A 98 -20.30 4.50 19.61
C LEU A 98 -20.01 5.74 20.46
N ARG A 99 -18.75 5.89 20.87
CA ARG A 99 -18.26 6.98 21.70
C ARG A 99 -18.00 8.24 20.89
N GLY A 100 -17.68 8.08 19.61
CA GLY A 100 -17.39 9.19 18.71
C GLY A 100 -17.74 8.88 17.26
N HIS A 101 -16.91 9.40 16.36
CA HIS A 101 -17.06 9.22 14.91
C HIS A 101 -15.81 8.64 14.26
N SER A 102 -14.90 8.08 15.05
CA SER A 102 -13.76 7.33 14.51
C SER A 102 -14.25 6.15 13.66
N ASP A 103 -13.73 6.09 12.44
CA ASP A 103 -13.91 4.99 11.49
C ASP A 103 -13.45 3.63 12.08
N THR A 104 -12.41 3.66 12.92
CA THR A 104 -11.89 2.52 13.67
C THR A 104 -12.94 1.92 14.60
N GLU A 105 -13.70 2.77 15.30
CA GLU A 105 -14.72 2.32 16.25
C GLU A 105 -15.88 1.63 15.51
N VAL A 106 -16.26 2.15 14.34
CA VAL A 106 -17.30 1.54 13.50
C VAL A 106 -16.89 0.13 13.06
N LEU A 107 -15.65 -0.04 12.59
CA LEU A 107 -15.13 -1.36 12.23
C LEU A 107 -15.11 -2.31 13.44
N LEU A 108 -14.66 -1.83 14.60
CA LEU A 108 -14.60 -2.62 15.82
C LEU A 108 -15.98 -3.10 16.28
N GLU A 109 -17.00 -2.23 16.26
CA GLU A 109 -18.36 -2.60 16.62
C GLU A 109 -19.02 -3.51 15.58
N ALA A 110 -18.69 -3.36 14.29
CA ALA A 110 -19.10 -4.29 13.24
C ALA A 110 -18.57 -5.71 13.50
N VAL A 111 -17.29 -5.83 13.88
CA VAL A 111 -16.70 -7.10 14.30
C VAL A 111 -17.40 -7.63 15.55
N ALA A 112 -17.63 -6.78 16.55
CA ALA A 112 -18.27 -7.18 17.80
C ALA A 112 -19.72 -7.65 17.63
N GLU A 113 -20.41 -7.21 16.57
CA GLU A 113 -21.77 -7.63 16.25
C GLU A 113 -21.80 -8.92 15.41
N ARG A 114 -21.00 -9.00 14.35
CA ARG A 114 -21.17 -10.03 13.30
C ARG A 114 -19.91 -10.81 12.95
N GLY A 115 -18.78 -10.52 13.60
CA GLY A 115 -17.51 -11.21 13.41
C GLY A 115 -16.59 -10.58 12.37
N VAL A 116 -15.32 -11.02 12.40
CA VAL A 116 -14.20 -10.45 11.62
C VAL A 116 -14.43 -10.58 10.12
N GLU A 117 -14.78 -11.77 9.65
CA GLU A 117 -14.97 -12.05 8.21
C GLU A 117 -16.12 -11.23 7.62
N TRP A 118 -17.23 -11.11 8.36
CA TRP A 118 -18.38 -10.31 7.91
C TRP A 118 -18.03 -8.84 7.74
N ALA A 119 -17.28 -8.28 8.69
CA ALA A 119 -16.83 -6.89 8.67
C ALA A 119 -15.82 -6.65 7.53
N LEU A 120 -14.80 -7.52 7.39
CA LEU A 120 -13.79 -7.41 6.33
C LEU A 120 -14.37 -7.52 4.92
N ALA A 121 -15.35 -8.40 4.71
CA ALA A 121 -16.02 -8.54 3.42
C ALA A 121 -16.76 -7.26 2.97
N ARG A 122 -17.08 -6.36 3.90
CA ARG A 122 -17.80 -5.09 3.64
C ARG A 122 -16.92 -3.85 3.77
N ALA A 123 -15.75 -3.97 4.40
CA ALA A 123 -14.84 -2.86 4.57
C ALA A 123 -14.29 -2.38 3.22
N VAL A 124 -14.43 -1.08 2.96
CA VAL A 124 -13.81 -0.38 1.84
C VAL A 124 -12.89 0.67 2.44
N GLY A 125 -11.59 0.44 2.34
CA GLY A 125 -10.60 1.22 3.08
C GLY A 125 -9.18 0.77 2.79
N MET A 126 -8.23 1.61 3.18
CA MET A 126 -6.83 1.23 3.31
C MET A 126 -6.57 0.97 4.78
N PHE A 127 -6.11 -0.22 5.18
CA PHE A 127 -5.98 -0.55 6.59
C PHE A 127 -5.06 -1.73 6.84
N ALA A 128 -4.43 -1.69 8.00
CA ALA A 128 -3.92 -2.89 8.64
C ALA A 128 -4.18 -2.81 10.13
N PHE A 129 -4.62 -3.92 10.72
CA PHE A 129 -4.99 -3.95 12.13
C PHE A 129 -4.62 -5.26 12.82
N ALA A 130 -4.46 -5.14 14.14
CA ALA A 130 -4.34 -6.22 15.08
C ALA A 130 -5.55 -6.17 16.01
N LEU A 131 -6.19 -7.31 16.20
CA LEU A 131 -7.45 -7.42 16.92
C LEU A 131 -7.39 -8.61 17.87
N TRP A 132 -7.59 -8.38 19.16
CA TRP A 132 -7.58 -9.41 20.19
C TRP A 132 -9.01 -9.78 20.59
N ASP A 133 -9.36 -11.07 20.48
CA ASP A 133 -10.58 -11.65 21.03
C ASP A 133 -10.31 -12.12 22.46
N ARG A 134 -10.76 -11.37 23.47
CA ARG A 134 -10.54 -11.74 24.88
C ARG A 134 -11.31 -13.00 25.28
N ARG A 135 -12.42 -13.31 24.60
CA ARG A 135 -13.24 -14.48 24.93
C ARG A 135 -12.58 -15.77 24.46
N ASN A 136 -12.10 -15.78 23.22
CA ASN A 136 -11.48 -16.97 22.62
C ASN A 136 -9.96 -17.00 22.80
N ARG A 137 -9.36 -15.89 23.24
CA ARG A 137 -7.92 -15.67 23.38
C ARG A 137 -7.20 -15.88 22.05
N GLU A 138 -7.65 -15.13 21.04
CA GLU A 138 -7.14 -15.20 19.67
C GLU A 138 -6.70 -13.83 19.19
N LEU A 139 -5.54 -13.80 18.51
CA LEU A 139 -5.05 -12.62 17.83
C LEU A 139 -5.37 -12.73 16.35
N TRP A 140 -5.98 -11.68 15.81
CA TRP A 140 -6.31 -11.54 14.40
C TRP A 140 -5.48 -10.40 13.79
N LEU A 141 -4.77 -10.70 12.70
CA LEU A 141 -4.00 -9.72 11.93
C LEU A 141 -4.61 -9.61 10.53
N ALA A 142 -5.08 -8.44 10.13
CA ALA A 142 -5.70 -8.25 8.81
C ALA A 142 -5.05 -7.09 8.06
N ARG A 143 -5.02 -7.21 6.74
CA ARG A 143 -4.50 -6.18 5.83
C ARG A 143 -5.48 -5.94 4.69
N ASP A 144 -5.60 -4.70 4.25
CA ASP A 144 -6.52 -4.28 3.19
C ASP A 144 -6.29 -4.99 1.85
N ARG A 145 -7.25 -4.82 0.96
CA ARG A 145 -7.41 -5.55 -0.32
C ARG A 145 -6.15 -5.50 -1.20
N PHE A 146 -5.46 -4.36 -1.26
CA PHE A 146 -4.27 -4.17 -2.08
C PHE A 146 -2.97 -4.08 -1.28
N GLY A 147 -3.06 -4.10 0.05
CA GLY A 147 -1.91 -4.01 0.94
C GLY A 147 -1.35 -2.60 1.04
N GLU A 148 -2.20 -1.57 0.91
CA GLU A 148 -1.82 -0.16 0.99
C GLU A 148 -1.15 0.16 2.35
N LYS A 149 -1.70 -0.35 3.45
CA LYS A 149 -1.08 -0.21 4.77
C LYS A 149 -0.20 -1.41 5.08
N PRO A 150 1.04 -1.21 5.58
CA PRO A 150 1.95 -2.30 5.86
C PRO A 150 1.62 -3.03 7.18
N LEU A 151 1.85 -4.34 7.19
CA LEU A 151 1.77 -5.18 8.38
C LEU A 151 2.68 -6.40 8.26
N TYR A 152 3.58 -6.50 9.24
CA TYR A 152 4.59 -7.54 9.37
C TYR A 152 4.33 -8.35 10.63
N TYR A 153 4.75 -9.61 10.60
CA TYR A 153 4.79 -10.47 11.76
C TYR A 153 5.99 -11.43 11.70
N GLY A 154 6.46 -11.88 12.86
CA GLY A 154 7.56 -12.83 12.99
C GLY A 154 7.62 -13.39 14.40
N TRP A 155 8.52 -14.34 14.64
CA TRP A 155 8.68 -14.96 15.94
C TRP A 155 10.02 -14.57 16.58
N SER A 156 9.97 -14.19 17.85
CA SER A 156 11.13 -14.16 18.73
C SER A 156 11.21 -15.46 19.55
N SER A 157 12.22 -15.57 20.41
CA SER A 157 12.32 -16.66 21.39
C SER A 157 11.22 -16.62 22.47
N GLU A 158 10.50 -15.50 22.57
CA GLU A 158 9.47 -15.25 23.57
C GLU A 158 8.06 -15.40 22.99
N GLY A 159 7.84 -15.02 21.73
CA GLY A 159 6.53 -15.20 21.11
C GLY A 159 6.40 -14.57 19.75
N LEU A 160 5.17 -14.33 19.34
CA LEU A 160 4.85 -13.67 18.08
C LEU A 160 4.99 -12.15 18.27
N LEU A 161 5.64 -11.50 17.31
CA LEU A 161 5.72 -10.06 17.19
C LEU A 161 4.98 -9.62 15.93
N PHE A 162 4.36 -8.45 15.97
CA PHE A 162 3.76 -7.83 14.78
C PHE A 162 3.90 -6.31 14.82
N GLY A 163 3.84 -5.69 13.64
CA GLY A 163 3.91 -4.24 13.54
C GLY A 163 3.78 -3.71 12.13
N SER A 164 3.50 -2.42 12.03
CA SER A 164 3.38 -1.73 10.74
C SER A 164 4.73 -1.61 10.01
N GLU A 165 5.85 -1.69 10.73
CA GLU A 165 7.20 -1.57 10.17
C GLU A 165 8.14 -2.59 10.84
N LEU A 166 9.11 -3.14 10.09
CA LEU A 166 10.09 -4.12 10.62
C LEU A 166 10.90 -3.54 11.78
N LYS A 167 11.20 -2.23 11.75
CA LYS A 167 11.90 -1.54 12.84
C LYS A 167 11.16 -1.59 14.18
N ALA A 168 9.84 -1.79 14.20
CA ALA A 168 9.10 -2.00 15.44
C ALA A 168 9.42 -3.36 16.08
N LEU A 169 9.64 -4.40 15.27
CA LEU A 169 9.98 -5.74 15.76
C LEU A 169 11.41 -5.76 16.33
N HIS A 170 12.35 -5.03 15.70
CA HIS A 170 13.72 -4.84 16.21
C HIS A 170 13.81 -4.09 17.55
N ALA A 171 12.71 -3.54 18.07
CA ALA A 171 12.68 -2.96 19.41
C ALA A 171 12.61 -4.02 20.52
N VAL A 172 12.36 -5.29 20.17
CA VAL A 172 12.28 -6.41 21.12
C VAL A 172 13.66 -7.04 21.30
N ASP A 173 14.05 -7.21 22.55
CA ASP A 173 15.36 -7.76 22.90
C ASP A 173 15.52 -9.19 22.37
N GLY A 174 16.66 -9.45 21.73
CA GLY A 174 16.94 -10.74 21.10
C GLY A 174 16.26 -10.98 19.75
N PHE A 175 15.48 -10.02 19.22
CA PHE A 175 14.97 -10.10 17.85
C PHE A 175 15.98 -9.52 16.84
N ALA A 176 16.81 -10.40 16.29
CA ALA A 176 17.83 -10.08 15.30
C ALA A 176 17.80 -11.13 14.18
N PRO A 177 16.78 -11.12 13.30
CA PRO A 177 16.70 -12.07 12.21
C PRO A 177 17.82 -11.83 11.19
N ASP A 178 18.31 -12.93 10.62
CA ASP A 178 19.28 -12.90 9.52
C ASP A 178 18.62 -12.44 8.21
N VAL A 179 19.43 -11.94 7.28
CA VAL A 179 18.96 -11.58 5.94
C VAL A 179 18.69 -12.85 5.15
N ASP A 180 17.49 -12.98 4.59
CA ASP A 180 17.10 -14.12 3.78
C ASP A 180 17.70 -14.03 2.37
N ALA A 181 18.58 -14.97 2.04
CA ALA A 181 19.28 -14.97 0.75
C ALA A 181 18.32 -15.11 -0.44
N ASP A 182 17.22 -15.86 -0.29
CA ASP A 182 16.22 -16.01 -1.34
C ASP A 182 15.45 -14.70 -1.56
N SER A 183 15.13 -13.97 -0.50
CA SER A 183 14.51 -12.65 -0.58
C SER A 183 15.42 -11.61 -1.23
N VAL A 184 16.74 -11.71 -1.05
CA VAL A 184 17.70 -10.89 -1.83
C VAL A 184 17.64 -11.22 -3.32
N VAL A 185 17.48 -12.50 -3.68
CA VAL A 185 17.30 -12.89 -5.09
C VAL A 185 16.00 -12.32 -5.65
N ASP A 186 14.92 -12.34 -4.88
CA ASP A 186 13.65 -11.72 -5.26
C ASP A 186 13.76 -10.21 -5.44
N LEU A 187 14.46 -9.51 -4.53
CA LEU A 187 14.76 -8.08 -4.67
C LEU A 187 15.47 -7.78 -6.00
N LEU A 188 16.51 -8.55 -6.34
CA LEU A 188 17.26 -8.36 -7.58
C LEU A 188 16.43 -8.70 -8.82
N ARG A 189 15.45 -9.61 -8.69
CA ARG A 189 14.58 -10.05 -9.79
C ARG A 189 13.42 -9.09 -10.04
N TRP A 190 12.78 -8.62 -8.97
CA TRP A 190 11.51 -7.91 -9.00
C TRP A 190 11.62 -6.44 -8.62
N SER A 191 12.81 -5.98 -8.22
CA SER A 191 13.04 -4.64 -7.67
C SER A 191 12.34 -4.39 -6.32
N CYS A 192 11.77 -5.43 -5.69
CA CYS A 192 11.19 -5.39 -4.35
C CYS A 192 11.12 -6.82 -3.78
N VAL A 193 10.86 -6.95 -2.47
CA VAL A 193 10.59 -8.25 -1.85
C VAL A 193 9.07 -8.47 -1.79
N PRO A 194 8.50 -9.37 -2.60
CA PRO A 194 7.04 -9.54 -2.70
C PRO A 194 6.46 -10.18 -1.43
N ALA A 195 5.20 -9.87 -1.11
CA ALA A 195 4.48 -10.58 -0.06
C ALA A 195 4.34 -12.08 -0.41
N PRO A 196 4.45 -12.99 0.57
CA PRO A 196 4.48 -12.75 2.02
C PRO A 196 5.88 -12.53 2.58
N TRP A 197 6.93 -12.50 1.75
CA TRP A 197 8.30 -12.48 2.21
C TRP A 197 8.70 -11.09 2.70
N THR A 198 9.79 -11.02 3.46
CA THR A 198 10.49 -9.78 3.83
C THR A 198 11.97 -10.01 3.58
N ILE A 199 12.80 -8.97 3.67
CA ILE A 199 14.26 -9.13 3.56
C ILE A 199 14.87 -10.05 4.64
N TYR A 200 14.12 -10.42 5.68
CA TYR A 200 14.59 -11.19 6.83
C TYR A 200 14.02 -12.61 6.88
N GLU A 201 14.85 -13.55 7.34
CA GLU A 201 14.44 -14.92 7.62
C GLU A 201 13.40 -14.97 8.73
N GLY A 202 12.36 -15.80 8.55
CA GLY A 202 11.32 -16.02 9.58
C GLY A 202 10.38 -14.84 9.83
N VAL A 203 10.50 -13.75 9.07
CA VAL A 203 9.61 -12.58 9.16
C VAL A 203 8.80 -12.45 7.87
N ARG A 204 7.50 -12.20 8.02
CA ARG A 204 6.53 -12.21 6.91
C ARG A 204 5.67 -10.96 6.89
N LYS A 205 5.27 -10.55 5.68
CA LYS A 205 4.18 -9.60 5.45
C LYS A 205 2.85 -10.34 5.53
N VAL A 206 1.84 -9.74 6.17
CA VAL A 206 0.45 -10.14 5.92
C VAL A 206 0.15 -9.83 4.45
N ARG A 207 -0.38 -10.81 3.72
CA ARG A 207 -0.71 -10.66 2.30
C ARG A 207 -1.86 -9.65 2.12
N PRO A 208 -1.90 -8.90 1.01
CA PRO A 208 -3.06 -8.11 0.62
C PRO A 208 -4.35 -8.95 0.62
N GLY A 209 -5.45 -8.42 1.16
CA GLY A 209 -6.74 -9.09 1.18
C GLY A 209 -6.81 -10.33 2.09
N HIS A 210 -5.87 -10.49 3.03
CA HIS A 210 -5.82 -11.63 3.94
C HIS A 210 -6.03 -11.24 5.40
N VAL A 211 -6.54 -12.20 6.16
CA VAL A 211 -6.61 -12.20 7.61
C VAL A 211 -5.96 -13.45 8.18
N LEU A 212 -5.11 -13.28 9.18
CA LEU A 212 -4.42 -14.36 9.89
C LEU A 212 -4.99 -14.46 11.30
N ARG A 213 -5.14 -15.68 11.80
CA ARG A 213 -5.59 -15.96 13.16
C ARG A 213 -4.53 -16.77 13.92
N PHE A 214 -4.15 -16.28 15.09
CA PHE A 214 -3.22 -16.94 15.99
C PHE A 214 -3.94 -17.31 17.29
N ASP A 215 -3.65 -18.51 17.80
CA ASP A 215 -4.12 -18.92 19.13
C ASP A 215 -3.25 -18.29 20.24
N ALA A 216 -3.70 -18.41 21.49
CA ALA A 216 -2.99 -17.93 22.67
C ALA A 216 -1.56 -18.48 22.84
N SER A 217 -1.17 -19.53 22.11
CA SER A 217 0.20 -20.07 22.11
C SER A 217 1.08 -19.46 21.02
N ALA A 218 0.61 -18.40 20.37
CA ALA A 218 1.28 -17.69 19.27
C ALA A 218 1.49 -18.56 18.02
N ARG A 219 0.66 -19.59 17.84
CA ARG A 219 0.66 -20.44 16.65
C ARG A 219 -0.35 -19.92 15.65
N LEU A 220 0.06 -19.82 14.38
CA LEU A 220 -0.84 -19.52 13.27
C LEU A 220 -1.83 -20.69 13.11
N VAL A 221 -3.11 -20.40 13.34
CA VAL A 221 -4.21 -21.37 13.22
C VAL A 221 -4.83 -21.31 11.84
N ASP A 222 -4.92 -20.11 11.28
CA ASP A 222 -5.61 -19.88 10.00
C ASP A 222 -5.04 -18.69 9.24
N GLU A 223 -5.09 -18.76 7.91
CA GLU A 223 -4.76 -17.67 6.98
C GLU A 223 -5.80 -17.71 5.85
N VAL A 224 -6.71 -16.73 5.85
CA VAL A 224 -7.86 -16.68 4.93
C VAL A 224 -7.76 -15.45 4.04
N ALA A 225 -7.87 -15.65 2.73
CA ALA A 225 -8.13 -14.57 1.79
C ALA A 225 -9.60 -14.16 1.90
N TYR A 226 -9.88 -12.96 2.39
CA TYR A 226 -11.25 -12.42 2.42
C TYR A 226 -11.57 -11.62 1.14
N TRP A 227 -10.54 -11.31 0.34
CA TRP A 227 -10.69 -10.62 -0.94
C TRP A 227 -9.54 -10.99 -1.90
N SER A 228 -9.87 -11.15 -3.18
CA SER A 228 -8.90 -11.41 -4.24
C SER A 228 -9.30 -10.68 -5.53
N PRO A 229 -8.39 -9.89 -6.13
CA PRO A 229 -8.69 -9.20 -7.39
C PRO A 229 -8.94 -10.19 -8.52
N ALA A 230 -8.25 -11.33 -8.52
CA ALA A 230 -8.40 -12.37 -9.52
C ALA A 230 -9.76 -13.06 -9.42
N GLU A 231 -10.24 -13.33 -8.20
CA GLU A 231 -11.56 -13.93 -7.98
C GLU A 231 -12.68 -12.96 -8.34
N VAL A 232 -12.54 -11.67 -7.95
CA VAL A 232 -13.48 -10.62 -8.36
C VAL A 232 -13.54 -10.52 -9.88
N ALA A 233 -12.39 -10.47 -10.56
CA ALA A 233 -12.34 -10.41 -12.02
C ALA A 233 -12.95 -11.66 -12.68
N ALA A 234 -12.73 -12.85 -12.13
CA ALA A 234 -13.28 -14.10 -12.66
C ALA A 234 -14.78 -14.25 -12.43
N ALA A 235 -15.30 -13.75 -11.30
CA ALA A 235 -16.73 -13.76 -10.97
C ALA A 235 -17.52 -12.69 -11.74
N THR A 236 -16.83 -11.68 -12.27
CA THR A 236 -17.42 -10.56 -13.00
C THR A 236 -17.89 -11.02 -14.39
N SER A 237 -19.14 -11.46 -14.50
CA SER A 237 -19.80 -11.70 -15.78
C SER A 237 -20.40 -10.38 -16.29
N VAL A 238 -19.77 -9.72 -17.26
CA VAL A 238 -20.36 -8.48 -17.79
C VAL A 238 -20.26 -8.43 -19.30
N GLN A 239 -21.38 -8.09 -19.94
CA GLN A 239 -21.41 -7.27 -21.14
C GLN A 239 -21.12 -5.85 -20.64
N PRO A 240 -19.86 -5.39 -20.53
CA PRO A 240 -19.57 -4.10 -19.94
C PRO A 240 -20.32 -3.01 -20.71
N ALA A 241 -20.73 -1.94 -20.00
CA ALA A 241 -21.09 -0.69 -20.64
C ALA A 241 -19.99 -0.32 -21.65
N ARG A 242 -20.36 0.33 -22.76
CA ARG A 242 -19.42 0.68 -23.83
C ARG A 242 -19.66 2.10 -24.30
N GLY A 243 -18.58 2.74 -24.77
CA GLY A 243 -18.67 4.13 -25.23
C GLY A 243 -18.96 5.06 -24.06
N GLU A 244 -19.78 6.09 -24.31
CA GLU A 244 -20.07 7.15 -23.33
C GLU A 244 -20.68 6.63 -22.04
N GLU A 245 -21.56 5.62 -22.08
CA GLU A 245 -22.17 5.05 -20.85
C GLU A 245 -21.11 4.52 -19.86
N ALA A 246 -20.03 3.92 -20.38
CA ALA A 246 -18.94 3.45 -19.53
C ALA A 246 -18.09 4.59 -18.96
N VAL A 247 -18.00 5.70 -19.70
CA VAL A 247 -17.28 6.90 -19.25
C VAL A 247 -18.06 7.58 -18.14
N ASP A 248 -19.38 7.76 -18.32
CA ASP A 248 -20.28 8.34 -17.32
C ASP A 248 -20.28 7.50 -16.02
N GLU A 249 -20.41 6.18 -16.14
CA GLU A 249 -20.36 5.28 -14.97
C GLU A 249 -19.02 5.37 -14.23
N LEU A 250 -17.91 5.45 -14.98
CA LEU A 250 -16.58 5.57 -14.40
C LEU A 250 -16.39 6.93 -13.71
N GLU A 251 -16.85 8.02 -14.31
CA GLU A 251 -16.79 9.36 -13.72
C GLU A 251 -17.59 9.42 -12.42
N GLU A 252 -18.82 8.91 -12.42
CA GLU A 252 -19.64 8.84 -11.20
C GLU A 252 -18.97 8.00 -10.10
N LEU A 253 -18.40 6.85 -10.46
CA LEU A 253 -17.72 5.97 -9.52
C LEU A 253 -16.48 6.64 -8.93
N LEU A 254 -15.62 7.23 -9.77
CA LEU A 254 -14.44 7.95 -9.33
C LEU A 254 -14.81 9.17 -8.46
N GLY A 255 -15.86 9.90 -8.82
CA GLY A 255 -16.38 11.02 -8.02
C GLY A 255 -16.78 10.58 -6.61
N ARG A 256 -17.54 9.48 -6.48
CA ARG A 256 -17.89 8.90 -5.17
C ARG A 256 -16.66 8.43 -4.39
N VAL A 257 -15.73 7.76 -5.06
CA VAL A 257 -14.49 7.25 -4.45
C VAL A 257 -13.63 8.39 -3.92
N VAL A 258 -13.39 9.44 -4.71
CA VAL A 258 -12.62 10.62 -4.30
C VAL A 258 -13.31 11.35 -3.15
N ALA A 259 -14.63 11.58 -3.22
CA ALA A 259 -15.37 12.21 -2.13
C ALA A 259 -15.23 11.45 -0.80
N SER A 260 -15.32 10.12 -0.81
CA SER A 260 -15.15 9.31 0.41
C SER A 260 -13.74 9.38 1.01
N ARG A 261 -12.72 9.71 0.21
CA ARG A 261 -11.32 9.89 0.64
C ARG A 261 -11.02 11.31 1.13
N MET A 262 -11.97 12.23 0.98
CA MET A 262 -11.88 13.60 1.47
C MET A 262 -12.49 13.79 2.87
N VAL A 263 -13.04 12.73 3.47
CA VAL A 263 -13.55 12.76 4.85
C VAL A 263 -12.36 12.80 5.82
N ALA A 264 -12.11 13.96 6.41
CA ALA A 264 -11.06 14.19 7.41
C ALA A 264 -11.40 15.40 8.30
N ASP A 265 -11.00 15.36 9.58
CA ASP A 265 -11.11 16.49 10.52
C ASP A 265 -9.86 17.42 10.47
N VAL A 266 -8.94 17.15 9.53
CA VAL A 266 -7.67 17.85 9.34
C VAL A 266 -7.51 18.34 7.91
N PRO A 267 -6.67 19.35 7.66
CA PRO A 267 -6.43 19.82 6.29
C PRO A 267 -5.87 18.71 5.39
N LEU A 268 -6.42 18.65 4.17
CA LEU A 268 -6.02 17.72 3.13
C LEU A 268 -5.64 18.44 1.83
N GLY A 269 -4.86 17.77 0.99
CA GLY A 269 -4.48 18.23 -0.34
C GLY A 269 -4.22 17.07 -1.29
N ALA A 270 -3.46 17.31 -2.34
CA ALA A 270 -3.10 16.29 -3.33
C ALA A 270 -1.70 16.49 -3.90
N PHE A 271 -1.06 15.39 -4.28
CA PHE A 271 0.12 15.43 -5.14
C PHE A 271 -0.32 15.61 -6.59
N LEU A 272 0.27 16.57 -7.29
CA LEU A 272 -0.05 16.88 -8.68
C LEU A 272 1.21 16.79 -9.54
N SER A 273 1.25 15.82 -10.46
CA SER A 273 2.36 15.69 -11.43
C SER A 273 2.02 16.33 -12.78
N GLY A 274 0.73 16.60 -13.05
CA GLY A 274 0.24 16.98 -14.37
C GLY A 274 -0.01 15.77 -15.29
N GLY A 275 0.30 14.55 -14.83
CA GLY A 275 -0.13 13.31 -15.46
C GLY A 275 -1.64 13.10 -15.31
N ILE A 276 -2.23 12.25 -16.16
CA ILE A 276 -3.69 12.05 -16.23
C ILE A 276 -4.29 11.62 -14.89
N ASP A 277 -3.66 10.66 -14.18
CA ASP A 277 -4.21 10.11 -12.95
C ASP A 277 -4.29 11.16 -11.83
N SER A 278 -3.17 11.82 -11.54
CA SER A 278 -3.14 12.90 -10.54
C SER A 278 -4.05 14.07 -10.92
N SER A 279 -4.12 14.42 -12.21
CA SER A 279 -4.98 15.52 -12.67
C SER A 279 -6.47 15.18 -12.53
N THR A 280 -6.85 13.93 -12.82
CA THR A 280 -8.23 13.44 -12.62
C THR A 280 -8.60 13.47 -11.14
N VAL A 281 -7.72 13.01 -10.25
CA VAL A 281 -7.95 13.09 -8.80
C VAL A 281 -8.18 14.53 -8.35
N VAL A 282 -7.30 15.47 -8.73
CA VAL A 282 -7.44 16.88 -8.37
C VAL A 282 -8.71 17.50 -8.96
N ALA A 283 -9.06 17.18 -10.21
CA ALA A 283 -10.29 17.68 -10.83
C ALA A 283 -11.55 17.21 -10.06
N LEU A 284 -11.60 15.93 -9.68
CA LEU A 284 -12.71 15.38 -8.91
C LEU A 284 -12.75 15.93 -7.47
N MET A 285 -11.60 16.18 -6.85
CA MET A 285 -11.53 16.87 -5.57
C MET A 285 -12.07 18.31 -5.68
N SER A 286 -11.69 19.04 -6.72
CA SER A 286 -12.18 20.40 -6.98
C SER A 286 -13.69 20.44 -7.26
N ALA A 287 -14.26 19.39 -7.86
CA ALA A 287 -15.69 19.31 -8.14
C ALA A 287 -16.55 19.16 -6.87
N VAL A 288 -15.99 18.58 -5.80
CA VAL A 288 -16.71 18.36 -4.52
C VAL A 288 -16.26 19.30 -3.41
N SER A 289 -15.11 19.96 -3.55
CA SER A 289 -14.57 20.91 -2.57
C SER A 289 -15.21 22.29 -2.73
N GLY A 290 -15.55 22.92 -1.60
CA GLY A 290 -15.97 24.33 -1.57
C GLY A 290 -14.80 25.32 -1.64
N ASP A 291 -13.59 24.87 -1.32
CA ASP A 291 -12.37 25.67 -1.31
C ASP A 291 -11.36 25.18 -2.36
N PRO A 292 -10.44 26.04 -2.83
CA PRO A 292 -9.34 25.62 -3.70
C PRO A 292 -8.54 24.47 -3.11
N VAL A 293 -8.44 23.36 -3.86
CA VAL A 293 -7.65 22.19 -3.46
C VAL A 293 -6.19 22.58 -3.34
N LYS A 294 -5.53 22.22 -2.24
CA LYS A 294 -4.08 22.39 -2.07
C LYS A 294 -3.35 21.34 -2.89
N THR A 295 -2.53 21.76 -3.84
CA THR A 295 -1.76 20.84 -4.68
C THR A 295 -0.26 21.01 -4.47
N PHE A 296 0.48 19.91 -4.50
CA PHE A 296 1.92 19.89 -4.25
C PHE A 296 2.68 19.22 -5.39
N THR A 297 3.73 19.90 -5.86
CA THR A 297 4.57 19.45 -6.98
C THR A 297 6.04 19.64 -6.65
N ILE A 298 6.85 18.69 -7.12
CA ILE A 298 8.32 18.82 -7.13
C ILE A 298 8.76 19.00 -8.56
N GLY A 299 9.55 20.05 -8.81
CA GLY A 299 10.18 20.29 -10.11
C GLY A 299 11.67 19.94 -10.09
N PHE A 300 12.24 19.77 -11.28
CA PHE A 300 13.67 19.49 -11.45
C PHE A 300 14.33 20.45 -12.44
N PRO A 301 15.62 20.80 -12.26
CA PRO A 301 16.34 21.65 -13.21
C PRO A 301 16.53 21.04 -14.60
N ASP A 302 16.49 19.70 -14.72
CA ASP A 302 16.60 19.00 -16.00
C ASP A 302 15.22 18.87 -16.65
N PRO A 303 14.95 19.56 -17.78
CA PRO A 303 13.65 19.52 -18.43
C PRO A 303 13.21 18.13 -18.89
N ALA A 304 14.14 17.18 -19.03
CA ALA A 304 13.79 15.80 -19.39
C ALA A 304 13.05 15.05 -18.28
N PHE A 305 13.11 15.55 -17.05
CA PHE A 305 12.51 14.94 -15.86
C PHE A 305 11.58 15.90 -15.11
N ASP A 306 11.33 17.10 -15.64
CA ASP A 306 10.51 18.12 -15.01
C ASP A 306 9.10 18.14 -15.57
N GLU A 307 8.12 17.82 -14.72
CA GLU A 307 6.69 17.88 -15.03
C GLU A 307 6.01 19.11 -14.44
N SER A 308 6.77 19.98 -13.75
CA SER A 308 6.24 21.10 -12.99
C SER A 308 5.43 22.09 -13.82
N ALA A 309 5.80 22.31 -15.09
CA ALA A 309 5.06 23.16 -16.00
C ALA A 309 3.69 22.59 -16.37
N HIS A 310 3.57 21.27 -16.55
CA HIS A 310 2.29 20.61 -16.80
C HIS A 310 1.40 20.68 -15.56
N ALA A 311 1.96 20.39 -14.38
CA ALA A 311 1.26 20.52 -13.12
C ALA A 311 0.74 21.95 -12.89
N ALA A 312 1.56 22.98 -13.16
CA ALA A 312 1.16 24.38 -13.05
C ALA A 312 0.03 24.76 -14.02
N ALA A 313 0.04 24.23 -15.25
CA ALA A 313 -1.04 24.44 -16.21
C ALA A 313 -2.37 23.81 -15.74
N VAL A 314 -2.32 22.57 -15.22
CA VAL A 314 -3.49 21.90 -14.63
C VAL A 314 -4.00 22.65 -13.41
N ALA A 315 -3.10 23.06 -12.51
CA ALA A 315 -3.44 23.85 -11.34
C ALA A 315 -4.12 25.17 -11.69
N GLY A 316 -3.62 25.87 -12.71
CA GLY A 316 -4.21 27.11 -13.21
C GLY A 316 -5.60 26.88 -13.85
N HIS A 317 -5.78 25.77 -14.56
CA HIS A 317 -7.08 25.39 -15.13
C HIS A 317 -8.12 25.07 -14.04
N LEU A 318 -7.71 24.35 -12.99
CA LEU A 318 -8.59 23.92 -11.90
C LEU A 318 -8.73 24.95 -10.77
N GLY A 319 -7.97 26.06 -10.82
CA GLY A 319 -7.98 27.09 -9.79
C GLY A 319 -7.47 26.60 -8.42
N SER A 320 -6.55 25.64 -8.39
CA SER A 320 -6.03 25.04 -7.15
C SER A 320 -5.04 25.96 -6.41
N ASP A 321 -4.93 25.83 -5.08
CA ASP A 321 -3.88 26.46 -4.26
C ASP A 321 -2.58 25.67 -4.44
N HIS A 322 -1.78 26.06 -5.44
CA HIS A 322 -0.64 25.28 -5.93
C HIS A 322 0.69 25.65 -5.27
N HIS A 323 1.35 24.64 -4.70
CA HIS A 323 2.65 24.74 -4.05
C HIS A 323 3.66 23.90 -4.84
N SER A 324 4.67 24.57 -5.41
CA SER A 324 5.74 23.89 -6.14
C SER A 324 7.10 24.19 -5.51
N MET A 325 8.00 23.21 -5.56
CA MET A 325 9.38 23.37 -5.11
C MET A 325 10.31 22.70 -6.14
N GLU A 326 11.23 23.49 -6.70
CA GLU A 326 12.33 22.93 -7.49
C GLU A 326 13.33 22.24 -6.56
N VAL A 327 13.75 21.03 -6.91
CA VAL A 327 14.71 20.23 -6.14
C VAL A 327 16.03 20.15 -6.89
N SER A 328 17.09 20.62 -6.24
CA SER A 328 18.44 20.50 -6.78
C SER A 328 18.97 19.06 -6.69
N PRO A 329 19.92 18.66 -7.55
CA PRO A 329 20.60 17.36 -7.43
C PRO A 329 21.28 17.14 -6.07
N THR A 330 21.72 18.21 -5.40
CA THR A 330 22.32 18.12 -4.06
C THR A 330 21.27 17.74 -3.02
N GLU A 331 20.13 18.43 -3.00
CA GLU A 331 19.02 18.11 -2.08
C GLU A 331 18.48 16.69 -2.30
N ALA A 332 18.39 16.25 -3.55
CA ALA A 332 18.01 14.87 -3.86
C ALA A 332 19.02 13.84 -3.29
N ARG A 333 20.33 14.13 -3.36
CA ARG A 333 21.38 13.27 -2.80
C ARG A 333 21.36 13.23 -1.27
N GLU A 334 21.00 14.33 -0.61
CA GLU A 334 20.88 14.40 0.84
C GLU A 334 19.78 13.50 1.41
N VAL A 335 18.82 13.07 0.59
CA VAL A 335 17.80 12.08 0.98
C VAL A 335 18.38 10.66 1.07
N ILE A 336 19.40 10.33 0.28
CA ILE A 336 19.93 8.96 0.16
C ILE A 336 20.34 8.36 1.52
N PRO A 337 21.08 9.06 2.39
CA PRO A 337 21.44 8.54 3.71
C PRO A 337 20.24 8.29 4.63
N LEU A 338 19.08 8.89 4.34
CA LEU A 338 17.87 8.75 5.15
C LEU A 338 17.02 7.52 4.75
N LEU A 339 17.18 7.01 3.53
CA LEU A 339 16.37 5.93 2.98
C LEU A 339 16.33 4.67 3.87
N PRO A 340 17.45 4.18 4.45
CA PRO A 340 17.42 3.00 5.32
C PRO A 340 16.62 3.20 6.62
N ALA A 341 16.46 4.46 7.06
CA ALA A 341 15.64 4.78 8.23
C ALA A 341 14.16 4.98 7.87
N MET A 342 13.86 5.40 6.63
CA MET A 342 12.50 5.57 6.13
C MET A 342 11.86 4.24 5.76
N TYR A 343 12.58 3.43 4.97
CA TYR A 343 12.10 2.17 4.43
C TYR A 343 12.73 1.01 5.19
N ASP A 344 11.88 0.09 5.66
CA ASP A 344 12.31 -1.08 6.44
C ASP A 344 13.09 -2.12 5.63
N GLU A 345 12.89 -2.14 4.32
CA GLU A 345 13.55 -3.05 3.40
C GLU A 345 13.84 -2.32 2.09
N PRO A 346 14.89 -2.71 1.37
CA PRO A 346 15.22 -2.12 0.08
C PRO A 346 14.14 -2.41 -0.96
N PHE A 347 13.87 -1.42 -1.81
CA PHE A 347 13.21 -1.59 -3.10
C PHE A 347 13.87 -0.66 -4.11
N ALA A 348 13.78 -0.96 -5.40
CA ALA A 348 14.48 -0.28 -6.47
C ALA A 348 13.50 0.55 -7.32
N ASP A 349 12.93 1.57 -6.68
CA ASP A 349 12.13 2.60 -7.33
C ASP A 349 12.75 3.98 -7.09
N SER A 350 13.02 4.71 -8.19
CA SER A 350 13.55 6.07 -8.13
C SER A 350 12.58 7.06 -7.49
N SER A 351 11.28 6.74 -7.42
CA SER A 351 10.24 7.59 -6.84
C SER A 351 10.41 7.83 -5.33
N GLN A 352 11.22 7.03 -4.63
CA GLN A 352 11.47 7.15 -3.19
C GLN A 352 11.92 8.55 -2.76
N ILE A 353 12.85 9.13 -3.52
CA ILE A 353 13.41 10.45 -3.24
C ILE A 353 12.38 11.57 -3.46
N PRO A 354 11.77 11.72 -4.66
CA PRO A 354 10.76 12.76 -4.87
C PRO A 354 9.53 12.58 -3.97
N THR A 355 9.12 11.34 -3.68
CA THR A 355 7.99 11.07 -2.76
C THR A 355 8.27 11.59 -1.36
N HIS A 356 9.48 11.39 -0.84
CA HIS A 356 9.89 11.97 0.44
C HIS A 356 9.86 13.51 0.38
N LEU A 357 10.40 14.10 -0.67
CA LEU A 357 10.52 15.56 -0.82
C LEU A 357 9.15 16.25 -0.98
N VAL A 358 8.24 15.68 -1.78
CA VAL A 358 6.87 16.19 -1.93
C VAL A 358 6.07 16.00 -0.65
N SER A 359 6.26 14.90 0.07
CA SER A 359 5.62 14.69 1.38
C SER A 359 6.12 15.71 2.41
N ARG A 360 7.42 16.04 2.38
CA ARG A 360 8.02 17.08 3.24
C ARG A 360 7.50 18.48 2.91
N LEU A 361 7.24 18.76 1.63
CA LEU A 361 6.57 19.99 1.20
C LEU A 361 5.13 20.03 1.70
N ALA A 362 4.34 19.00 1.40
CA ALA A 362 2.93 18.91 1.76
C ALA A 362 2.69 18.99 3.27
N ARG A 363 3.55 18.35 4.09
CA ARG A 363 3.42 18.33 5.56
C ARG A 363 3.43 19.72 6.21
N ARG A 364 3.95 20.74 5.53
CA ARG A 364 3.93 22.15 5.98
C ARG A 364 2.53 22.77 5.92
N HIS A 365 1.63 22.18 5.12
CA HIS A 365 0.33 22.75 4.79
C HIS A 365 -0.83 21.82 5.14
N VAL A 366 -0.66 20.50 4.97
CA VAL A 366 -1.70 19.49 5.13
C VAL A 366 -1.21 18.29 5.92
N THR A 367 -2.16 17.57 6.53
CA THR A 367 -1.91 16.30 7.21
C THR A 367 -2.12 15.12 6.27
N VAL A 368 -3.06 15.24 5.34
CA VAL A 368 -3.44 14.21 4.37
C VAL A 368 -3.19 14.69 2.95
N SER A 369 -2.72 13.81 2.07
CA SER A 369 -2.59 14.09 0.64
C SER A 369 -3.10 12.90 -0.17
N LEU A 370 -3.94 13.15 -1.16
CA LEU A 370 -4.36 12.15 -2.14
C LEU A 370 -3.32 12.06 -3.27
N SER A 371 -3.15 10.87 -3.86
CA SER A 371 -2.32 10.64 -5.05
C SER A 371 -3.12 9.90 -6.13
N GLY A 372 -2.59 9.89 -7.34
CA GLY A 372 -3.13 9.13 -8.47
C GLY A 372 -2.55 7.71 -8.60
N ASP A 373 -1.87 7.20 -7.57
CA ASP A 373 -1.21 5.88 -7.64
C ASP A 373 -2.24 4.76 -7.86
N GLY A 374 -1.87 3.77 -8.66
CA GLY A 374 -2.76 2.65 -9.04
C GLY A 374 -3.50 2.86 -10.36
N GLY A 375 -3.52 4.08 -10.92
CA GLY A 375 -4.16 4.38 -12.21
C GLY A 375 -3.55 3.57 -13.36
N ASP A 376 -2.23 3.61 -13.50
CA ASP A 376 -1.49 2.84 -14.52
C ASP A 376 -1.72 1.33 -14.41
N GLU A 377 -1.76 0.77 -13.20
CA GLU A 377 -1.99 -0.66 -12.98
C GLU A 377 -3.40 -1.10 -13.38
N LEU A 378 -4.41 -0.30 -13.03
CA LEU A 378 -5.80 -0.63 -13.26
C LEU A 378 -6.21 -0.43 -14.73
N PHE A 379 -5.75 0.67 -15.35
CA PHE A 379 -6.14 1.05 -16.71
C PHE A 379 -5.11 0.66 -17.79
N GLY A 380 -4.01 0.03 -17.39
CA GLY A 380 -2.98 -0.43 -18.32
C GLY A 380 -2.16 0.70 -18.94
N GLY A 381 -1.87 1.75 -18.16
CA GLY A 381 -1.19 2.97 -18.63
C GLY A 381 0.29 2.76 -18.99
N TYR A 382 0.94 1.73 -18.44
CA TYR A 382 2.32 1.40 -18.82
C TYR A 382 2.45 0.91 -20.27
N ASP A 383 3.45 1.44 -20.99
CA ASP A 383 3.82 1.02 -22.36
C ASP A 383 4.00 -0.50 -22.52
N ARG A 384 4.42 -1.18 -21.45
CA ARG A 384 4.60 -2.64 -21.44
C ARG A 384 3.29 -3.37 -21.73
N TYR A 385 2.15 -2.89 -21.23
CA TYR A 385 0.85 -3.49 -21.51
C TYR A 385 0.49 -3.33 -22.99
N ARG A 386 0.76 -2.16 -23.59
CA ARG A 386 0.56 -1.91 -25.02
C ARG A 386 1.42 -2.84 -25.88
N HIS A 387 2.68 -3.06 -25.49
CA HIS A 387 3.57 -4.01 -26.15
C HIS A 387 3.07 -5.46 -26.05
N LEU A 388 2.64 -5.88 -24.86
CA LEU A 388 2.10 -7.22 -24.63
C LEU A 388 0.80 -7.45 -25.42
N ALA A 389 -0.10 -6.47 -25.48
CA ALA A 389 -1.31 -6.56 -26.27
C ALA A 389 -1.03 -6.74 -27.78
N ARG A 390 -0.03 -6.01 -28.31
CA ARG A 390 0.42 -6.17 -29.71
C ARG A 390 1.02 -7.56 -29.95
N LEU A 391 1.85 -8.05 -29.03
CA LEU A 391 2.44 -9.38 -29.12
C LEU A 391 1.39 -10.49 -29.00
N SER A 392 0.38 -10.32 -28.15
CA SER A 392 -0.73 -11.26 -27.99
C SER A 392 -1.58 -11.36 -29.25
N LYS A 393 -1.85 -10.24 -29.94
CA LYS A 393 -2.51 -10.25 -31.26
C LYS A 393 -1.72 -11.04 -32.30
N LEU A 394 -0.40 -10.82 -32.37
CA LEU A 394 0.49 -11.59 -33.24
C LEU A 394 0.52 -13.08 -32.87
N HIS A 395 0.54 -13.37 -31.57
CA HIS A 395 0.49 -14.74 -31.07
C HIS A 395 -0.80 -15.44 -31.51
N GLY A 396 -1.97 -14.83 -31.30
CA GLY A 396 -3.26 -15.37 -31.73
C GLY A 396 -3.41 -15.50 -33.25
N ALA A 397 -2.81 -14.60 -34.03
CA ALA A 397 -2.92 -14.61 -35.48
C ALA A 397 -1.98 -15.61 -36.18
N VAL A 398 -0.84 -15.96 -35.57
CA VAL A 398 0.17 -16.83 -36.19
C VAL A 398 0.06 -18.26 -35.65
N PRO A 399 -0.08 -19.29 -36.52
CA PRO A 399 -0.12 -20.69 -36.10
C PRO A 399 1.11 -21.12 -35.27
N ALA A 400 0.87 -21.93 -34.24
CA ALA A 400 1.90 -22.38 -33.29
C ALA A 400 3.19 -22.95 -33.94
N PRO A 401 3.15 -23.75 -35.03
CA PRO A 401 4.36 -24.25 -35.66
C PRO A 401 5.29 -23.14 -36.18
N ILE A 402 4.70 -22.11 -36.81
CA ILE A 402 5.44 -20.96 -37.35
C ILE A 402 6.05 -20.15 -36.21
N ARG A 403 5.29 -19.92 -35.14
CA ARG A 403 5.80 -19.20 -33.95
C ARG A 403 6.97 -19.94 -33.31
N ARG A 404 6.88 -21.27 -33.17
CA ARG A 404 7.96 -22.09 -32.59
C ARG A 404 9.21 -22.10 -33.45
N ILE A 405 9.08 -22.13 -34.77
CA ILE A 405 10.24 -22.01 -35.68
C ILE A 405 10.88 -20.63 -35.52
N ALA A 406 10.09 -19.55 -35.58
CA ALA A 406 10.59 -18.19 -35.41
C ALA A 406 11.27 -18.00 -34.04
N ALA A 407 10.66 -18.51 -32.96
CA ALA A 407 11.23 -18.47 -31.62
C ALA A 407 12.59 -19.16 -31.55
N ARG A 408 12.71 -20.36 -32.14
CA ARG A 408 13.98 -21.10 -32.21
C ARG A 408 15.02 -20.34 -33.03
N SER A 409 14.67 -19.83 -34.21
CA SER A 409 15.58 -19.05 -35.05
C SER A 409 16.11 -17.81 -34.34
N LEU A 410 15.24 -17.07 -33.64
CA LEU A 410 15.63 -15.90 -32.85
C LEU A 410 16.53 -16.26 -31.67
N ALA A 411 16.25 -17.38 -30.99
CA ALA A 411 17.02 -17.86 -29.84
C ALA A 411 18.34 -18.54 -30.21
N CYS A 412 18.51 -19.03 -31.44
CA CYS A 412 19.77 -19.60 -31.93
C CYS A 412 20.87 -18.54 -32.08
N VAL A 413 20.50 -17.27 -32.29
CA VAL A 413 21.45 -16.16 -32.36
C VAL A 413 21.66 -15.61 -30.95
N THR A 414 22.90 -15.55 -30.48
CA THR A 414 23.21 -15.10 -29.12
C THR A 414 22.83 -13.63 -28.88
N GLN A 415 22.55 -13.28 -27.62
CA GLN A 415 22.22 -11.89 -27.25
C GLN A 415 23.29 -10.90 -27.73
N GLY A 416 24.57 -11.21 -27.52
CA GLY A 416 25.68 -10.34 -27.93
C GLY A 416 25.83 -10.18 -29.44
N THR A 417 25.32 -11.10 -30.25
CA THR A 417 25.28 -10.95 -31.72
C THR A 417 24.13 -10.01 -32.12
N TRP A 418 22.96 -10.17 -31.52
CA TRP A 418 21.85 -9.23 -31.70
C TRP A 418 22.20 -7.81 -31.24
N ASP A 419 22.91 -7.66 -30.11
CA ASP A 419 23.34 -6.34 -29.64
C ASP A 419 24.29 -5.67 -30.63
N ARG A 420 25.22 -6.43 -31.24
CA ARG A 420 26.09 -5.95 -32.33
C ARG A 420 25.31 -5.55 -33.59
N ILE A 421 24.23 -6.27 -33.91
CA ILE A 421 23.33 -5.88 -35.01
C ILE A 421 22.61 -4.57 -34.66
N GLY A 422 22.13 -4.43 -33.41
CA GLY A 422 21.46 -3.24 -32.92
C GLY A 422 22.31 -1.97 -32.98
N THR A 423 23.62 -2.10 -32.78
CA THR A 423 24.59 -1.00 -32.88
C THR A 423 25.19 -0.82 -34.29
N SER A 424 24.82 -1.67 -35.25
CA SER A 424 25.34 -1.59 -36.63
C SER A 424 24.75 -0.42 -37.42
N ALA A 425 25.43 -0.04 -38.51
CA ALA A 425 25.00 1.04 -39.38
C ALA A 425 23.61 0.80 -40.02
N LEU A 426 23.20 -0.47 -40.15
CA LEU A 426 21.89 -0.86 -40.68
C LEU A 426 20.73 -0.50 -39.76
N MET A 427 20.99 -0.37 -38.44
CA MET A 427 19.98 -0.04 -37.43
C MET A 427 20.07 1.43 -36.97
N LEU A 428 20.98 2.23 -37.56
CA LEU A 428 21.11 3.68 -37.34
C LEU A 428 19.84 4.52 -37.57
N PRO A 429 18.81 4.07 -38.32
CA PRO A 429 17.53 4.78 -38.38
C PRO A 429 16.59 4.51 -37.18
N ALA A 430 16.77 3.39 -36.45
CA ALA A 430 15.86 3.01 -35.35
C ALA A 430 16.13 3.85 -34.08
N PRO A 431 15.19 4.11 -33.16
CA PRO A 431 15.48 4.88 -31.94
C PRO A 431 16.61 4.25 -31.09
N PRO A 432 17.47 5.03 -30.39
CA PRO A 432 18.54 4.49 -29.53
C PRO A 432 18.03 3.48 -28.49
N VAL A 433 16.82 3.72 -27.96
CA VAL A 433 16.11 2.80 -27.07
C VAL A 433 15.94 1.42 -27.72
N VAL A 434 15.64 1.32 -29.01
CA VAL A 434 15.46 0.05 -29.73
C VAL A 434 16.79 -0.66 -29.98
N ARG A 435 17.87 0.10 -30.17
CA ARG A 435 19.21 -0.41 -30.46
C ARG A 435 19.90 -1.00 -29.22
N HIS A 436 19.69 -0.38 -28.06
CA HIS A 436 20.34 -0.78 -26.82
C HIS A 436 19.70 -2.04 -26.21
N ARG A 437 20.51 -3.06 -25.91
CA ARG A 437 20.06 -4.39 -25.42
C ARG A 437 19.08 -5.08 -26.39
N LEU A 438 19.27 -4.93 -27.71
CA LEU A 438 18.46 -5.58 -28.74
C LEU A 438 18.40 -7.10 -28.52
N GLY A 439 19.50 -7.74 -28.15
CA GLY A 439 19.55 -9.17 -27.89
C GLY A 439 18.65 -9.62 -26.76
N HIS A 440 18.62 -8.88 -25.66
CA HIS A 440 17.70 -9.15 -24.55
C HIS A 440 16.23 -9.01 -24.97
N ARG A 441 15.89 -8.01 -25.79
CA ARG A 441 14.53 -7.80 -26.32
C ARG A 441 14.11 -8.93 -27.26
N VAL A 442 14.97 -9.29 -28.20
CA VAL A 442 14.71 -10.38 -29.15
C VAL A 442 14.49 -11.71 -28.43
N HIS A 443 15.29 -12.02 -27.40
CA HIS A 443 15.09 -13.23 -26.61
C HIS A 443 13.82 -13.20 -25.76
N LYS A 444 13.37 -12.02 -25.31
CA LYS A 444 12.04 -11.87 -24.68
C LYS A 444 10.92 -12.19 -25.69
N VAL A 445 11.00 -11.65 -26.90
CA VAL A 445 10.02 -11.95 -27.96
C VAL A 445 10.03 -13.43 -28.32
N ALA A 446 11.21 -14.04 -28.45
CA ALA A 446 11.34 -15.47 -28.72
C ALA A 446 10.62 -16.33 -27.66
N ARG A 447 10.75 -15.99 -26.37
CA ARG A 447 10.03 -16.68 -25.29
C ARG A 447 8.52 -16.53 -25.40
N VAL A 448 8.02 -15.33 -25.72
CA VAL A 448 6.58 -15.08 -25.92
C VAL A 448 6.04 -15.87 -27.12
N LEU A 449 6.81 -15.98 -28.21
CA LEU A 449 6.42 -16.77 -29.39
C LEU A 449 6.44 -18.29 -29.13
N ALA A 450 7.30 -18.76 -28.23
CA ALA A 450 7.45 -20.17 -27.90
C ALA A 450 6.34 -20.71 -26.98
N ALA A 451 5.83 -19.87 -26.07
CA ALA A 451 4.63 -20.12 -25.28
C ALA A 451 3.42 -20.35 -26.21
#